data_AF-A0A5E7QEE2-F1
#
_entry.id   AF-A0A5E7QEE2-F1
#
_cell.length_a   1.000
_cell.length_b   1.000
_cell.length_c   1.000
_cell.angle_alpha   90.00
_cell.angle_beta   90.00
_cell.angle_gamma   90.00
#
_symmetry.space_group_name_H-M   'P 1'
#
loop_
_entity.id
_entity.type
_entity.pdbx_description
1 polymer ?
#
loop_
_entity_poly.entity_id
_entity_poly.type
_entity_poly.pdbx_seq_one_letter_code
_entity_poly.pdbx_strand_id
1 'polypeptide(L)'
;MYPPALVARLCLALLCLSPLNLAHAAPTPGETDLIRERQDRLLEEQRRRLEELKELPGKEVKPAAPTAPADTRCFPIKDIELKGADSLSDSDKNRLLKPYIGQCLGVTQLNELLKVITDHYIEKGLVTSRAYLPQQDLSGGHLKVLVVEGRLEGLKGADGSKLSDRELGMAFPGKSGELVNLREIEQLVDQLNRLPSNQAQMELAPGKNVGGSEVLVKNTPQKPWRAGLSRSNDGQRSTGEQQWGTTFDWDSPLGLADQLNLRGGHDAMTDHQHTSNNALLNYNDKCHDAAIQGRSGYFQRRPGGYKASGVFWL
;
A
#
# COMPACT_ATOMS: atom_id res chain seq x y z
N MET A 1 -1.56 20.90 -27.04
CA MET A 1 -2.75 20.17 -27.53
C MET A 1 -2.26 19.04 -28.42
N TYR A 2 -1.95 17.88 -27.82
CA TYR A 2 -1.54 16.70 -28.58
C TYR A 2 -2.80 15.89 -28.94
N PRO A 3 -2.88 15.34 -30.16
CA PRO A 3 -4.13 14.74 -30.63
C PRO A 3 -4.43 13.45 -29.86
N PRO A 4 -5.69 13.23 -29.44
CA PRO A 4 -6.11 12.04 -28.68
C PRO A 4 -5.88 10.72 -29.45
N ALA A 5 -5.64 10.80 -30.76
CA ALA A 5 -5.34 9.67 -31.62
C ALA A 5 -3.95 9.04 -31.38
N LEU A 6 -2.99 9.78 -30.81
CA LEU A 6 -1.61 9.28 -30.63
C LEU A 6 -1.46 8.48 -29.33
N VAL A 7 -2.21 8.87 -28.28
CA VAL A 7 -2.33 8.11 -27.02
C VAL A 7 -3.14 6.83 -27.23
N ALA A 8 -4.23 6.92 -28.01
CA ALA A 8 -5.04 5.74 -28.35
C ALA A 8 -4.27 4.69 -29.17
N ARG A 9 -3.33 5.10 -30.05
CA ARG A 9 -2.51 4.17 -30.84
C ARG A 9 -1.37 3.52 -30.03
N LEU A 10 -0.84 4.20 -29.00
CA LEU A 10 0.11 3.58 -28.08
C LEU A 10 -0.58 2.56 -27.14
N CYS A 11 -1.83 2.83 -26.73
CA CYS A 11 -2.63 1.88 -25.97
C CYS A 11 -3.11 0.69 -26.81
N LEU A 12 -3.44 0.88 -28.09
CA LEU A 12 -3.88 -0.22 -28.97
C LEU A 12 -2.74 -1.17 -29.38
N ALA A 13 -1.50 -0.67 -29.46
CA ALA A 13 -0.33 -1.52 -29.75
C ALA A 13 0.09 -2.41 -28.57
N LEU A 14 -0.26 -2.03 -27.33
CA LEU A 14 -0.09 -2.89 -26.14
C LEU A 14 -1.29 -3.84 -25.90
N LEU A 15 -2.45 -3.59 -26.51
CA LEU A 15 -3.66 -4.42 -26.33
C LEU A 15 -3.70 -5.71 -27.19
N CYS A 16 -2.72 -5.96 -28.06
CA CYS A 16 -2.58 -7.22 -28.78
C CYS A 16 -1.82 -8.32 -27.99
N LEU A 17 -1.45 -8.07 -26.73
CA LEU A 17 -1.00 -9.11 -25.80
C LEU A 17 -2.20 -9.65 -25.02
N SER A 18 -3.01 -10.45 -25.70
CA SER A 18 -3.98 -11.37 -25.09
C SER A 18 -3.31 -12.30 -24.06
N PRO A 19 -4.05 -12.83 -23.05
CA PRO A 19 -3.45 -13.46 -21.88
C PRO A 19 -2.76 -14.76 -22.29
N LEU A 20 -1.43 -14.73 -22.35
CA LEU A 20 -0.65 -15.94 -22.42
C LEU A 20 -0.76 -16.60 -21.04
N ASN A 21 -1.29 -17.81 -21.03
CA ASN A 21 -1.37 -18.66 -19.87
C ASN A 21 -0.04 -18.62 -19.09
N LEU A 22 -0.15 -18.49 -17.76
CA LEU A 22 0.96 -18.61 -16.82
C LEU A 22 1.55 -20.03 -16.85
N ALA A 23 2.32 -20.35 -17.88
CA ALA A 23 3.16 -21.54 -17.93
C ALA A 23 4.38 -21.29 -17.04
N HIS A 24 4.23 -21.55 -15.75
CA HIS A 24 5.37 -21.66 -14.84
C HIS A 24 6.27 -22.80 -15.35
N ALA A 25 7.57 -22.54 -15.49
CA ALA A 25 8.54 -23.60 -15.70
C ALA A 25 8.30 -24.67 -14.62
N ALA A 26 8.07 -25.92 -15.04
CA ALA A 26 7.77 -26.99 -14.12
C ALA A 26 8.95 -27.12 -13.13
N PRO A 27 8.70 -27.03 -11.80
CA PRO A 27 9.75 -27.22 -10.82
C PRO A 27 10.37 -28.61 -11.06
N THR A 28 11.69 -28.70 -10.94
CA THR A 28 12.33 -30.01 -10.96
C THR A 28 11.84 -30.85 -9.77
N PRO A 29 11.77 -32.19 -9.84
CA PRO A 29 11.22 -33.02 -8.76
C PRO A 29 11.75 -32.66 -7.36
N GLY A 30 13.04 -32.37 -7.22
CA GLY A 30 13.64 -31.90 -5.96
C GLY A 30 13.29 -30.46 -5.56
N GLU A 31 13.07 -29.55 -6.51
CA GLU A 31 12.49 -28.22 -6.22
C GLU A 31 11.03 -28.35 -5.78
N THR A 32 10.24 -29.25 -6.36
CA THR A 32 8.87 -29.52 -5.89
C THR A 32 8.86 -30.00 -4.45
N ASP A 33 9.77 -30.90 -4.08
CA ASP A 33 9.83 -31.42 -2.69
C ASP A 33 10.26 -30.33 -1.70
N LEU A 34 11.27 -29.53 -2.03
CA LEU A 34 11.71 -28.40 -1.20
C LEU A 34 10.65 -27.29 -1.11
N ILE A 35 9.94 -27.00 -2.20
CA ILE A 35 8.82 -26.03 -2.22
C ILE A 35 7.67 -26.54 -1.34
N ARG A 36 7.37 -27.84 -1.41
CA ARG A 36 6.31 -28.49 -0.63
C ARG A 36 6.62 -28.48 0.86
N GLU A 37 7.84 -28.87 1.23
CA GLU A 37 8.31 -28.85 2.63
C GLU A 37 8.29 -27.42 3.20
N ARG A 38 8.70 -26.42 2.40
CA ARG A 38 8.66 -25.02 2.80
C ARG A 38 7.24 -24.48 2.95
N GLN A 39 6.31 -24.89 2.07
CA GLN A 39 4.89 -24.54 2.17
C GLN A 39 4.25 -25.15 3.42
N ASP A 40 4.51 -26.42 3.70
CA ASP A 40 3.95 -27.12 4.86
C ASP A 40 4.40 -26.45 6.17
N ARG A 41 5.68 -26.08 6.28
CA ARG A 41 6.22 -25.40 7.46
C ARG A 41 5.57 -24.02 7.70
N LEU A 42 5.32 -23.26 6.64
CA LEU A 42 4.62 -21.97 6.72
C LEU A 42 3.16 -22.13 7.14
N LEU A 43 2.48 -23.17 6.64
CA LEU A 43 1.10 -23.47 7.02
C LEU A 43 0.99 -23.89 8.49
N GLU A 44 1.95 -24.66 9.00
CA GLU A 44 2.03 -25.00 10.42
C GLU A 44 2.28 -23.77 11.30
N GLU A 45 3.19 -22.88 10.91
CA GLU A 45 3.42 -21.61 11.64
C GLU A 45 2.17 -20.72 11.67
N GLN A 46 1.47 -20.59 10.54
CA GLN A 46 0.22 -19.84 10.44
C GLN A 46 -0.87 -20.43 11.35
N ARG A 47 -1.03 -21.76 11.32
CA ARG A 47 -1.98 -22.46 12.21
C ARG A 47 -1.64 -22.24 13.67
N ARG A 48 -0.36 -22.39 14.04
CA ARG A 48 0.11 -22.21 15.42
C ARG A 48 -0.15 -20.78 15.91
N ARG A 49 0.12 -19.76 15.08
CA ARG A 49 -0.23 -18.37 15.39
C ARG A 49 -1.73 -18.16 15.56
N LEU A 50 -2.55 -18.75 14.70
CA LEU A 50 -4.01 -18.67 14.81
C LEU A 50 -4.53 -19.32 16.10
N GLU A 51 -3.96 -20.46 16.50
CA GLU A 51 -4.26 -21.12 17.77
C GLU A 51 -3.89 -20.21 18.95
N GLU A 52 -2.68 -19.64 18.93
CA GLU A 52 -2.18 -18.72 19.95
C GLU A 52 -3.08 -17.48 20.06
N LEU A 53 -3.49 -16.90 18.92
CA LEU A 53 -4.44 -15.78 18.85
C LEU A 53 -5.83 -16.12 19.40
N LYS A 54 -6.29 -17.37 19.27
CA LYS A 54 -7.55 -17.85 19.86
C LYS A 54 -7.44 -18.11 21.36
N GLU A 55 -6.27 -18.53 21.84
CA GLU A 55 -6.00 -18.78 23.25
C GLU A 55 -5.70 -17.50 24.05
N LEU A 56 -5.44 -16.37 23.37
CA LEU A 56 -5.34 -15.08 24.03
C LEU A 56 -6.66 -14.78 24.76
N PRO A 57 -6.64 -14.56 26.09
CA PRO A 57 -7.84 -14.21 26.82
C PRO A 57 -8.37 -12.86 26.31
N GLY A 58 -9.47 -12.93 25.56
CA GLY A 58 -10.24 -11.77 25.16
C GLY A 58 -10.79 -11.10 26.41
N LYS A 59 -10.10 -10.07 26.89
CA LYS A 59 -10.67 -9.15 27.85
C LYS A 59 -11.69 -8.31 27.09
N GLU A 60 -12.90 -8.83 26.96
CA GLU A 60 -14.05 -8.04 26.54
C GLU A 60 -14.24 -6.93 27.58
N VAL A 61 -13.64 -5.78 27.31
CA VAL A 61 -14.05 -4.53 27.95
C VAL A 61 -15.37 -4.18 27.30
N LYS A 62 -16.44 -4.76 27.85
CA LYS A 62 -17.80 -4.29 27.61
C LYS A 62 -17.77 -2.77 27.82
N PRO A 63 -18.13 -1.93 26.83
CA PRO A 63 -18.19 -0.50 27.05
C PRO A 63 -19.18 -0.27 28.19
N ALA A 64 -18.65 0.09 29.36
CA ALA A 64 -19.48 0.65 30.41
C ALA A 64 -20.07 1.92 29.79
N ALA A 65 -21.40 1.97 29.67
CA ALA A 65 -22.08 3.20 29.34
C ALA A 65 -21.50 4.30 30.26
N PRO A 66 -21.16 5.48 29.73
CA PRO A 66 -20.51 6.50 30.51
C PRO A 66 -21.46 6.98 31.61
N THR A 67 -21.32 6.41 32.81
CA THR A 67 -21.79 7.03 34.04
C THR A 67 -20.76 8.10 34.41
N ALA A 68 -20.64 9.11 33.55
CA ALA A 68 -19.97 10.34 33.94
C ALA A 68 -20.78 10.96 35.09
N PRO A 69 -20.13 11.54 36.11
CA PRO A 69 -20.83 12.28 37.14
C PRO A 69 -21.75 13.29 36.46
N ALA A 70 -23.02 13.33 36.87
CA ALA A 70 -23.98 14.27 36.33
C ALA A 70 -23.41 15.68 36.50
N ASP A 71 -23.07 16.33 35.38
CA ASP A 71 -22.75 17.74 35.39
C ASP A 71 -23.89 18.46 36.12
N THR A 72 -23.57 19.26 37.14
CA THR A 72 -24.57 19.92 37.99
C THR A 72 -25.47 20.89 37.19
N ARG A 73 -25.07 21.20 35.95
CA ARG A 73 -25.84 21.95 34.96
C ARG A 73 -25.74 21.24 33.60
N CYS A 74 -26.88 20.98 32.98
CA CYS A 74 -26.98 20.43 31.64
C CYS A 74 -27.92 21.28 30.78
N PHE A 75 -27.75 21.21 29.46
CA PHE A 75 -28.56 21.93 28.49
C PHE A 75 -29.51 20.95 27.79
N PRO A 76 -30.83 21.20 27.78
CA PRO A 76 -31.78 20.33 27.08
C PRO A 76 -31.62 20.54 25.57
N ILE A 77 -31.14 19.51 24.85
CA ILE A 77 -30.92 19.58 23.41
C ILE A 77 -32.11 18.93 22.69
N LYS A 78 -32.83 19.74 21.90
CA LYS A 78 -33.97 19.31 21.09
C LYS A 78 -33.55 18.88 19.69
N ASP A 79 -32.56 19.55 19.12
CA ASP A 79 -32.09 19.30 17.76
C ASP A 79 -30.59 19.58 17.64
N ILE A 80 -29.92 18.84 16.74
CA ILE A 80 -28.48 18.97 16.50
C ILE A 80 -28.25 19.18 15.00
N GLU A 81 -27.68 20.32 14.65
CA GLU A 81 -27.29 20.67 13.29
C GLU A 81 -25.78 20.39 13.11
N LEU A 82 -25.43 19.49 12.19
CA LEU A 82 -24.03 19.20 11.84
C LEU A 82 -23.66 19.90 10.53
N LYS A 83 -22.78 20.90 10.61
CA LYS A 83 -22.27 21.67 9.46
C LYS A 83 -20.88 21.21 9.04
N GLY A 84 -20.57 21.33 7.74
CA GLY A 84 -19.23 21.04 7.20
C GLY A 84 -18.87 19.55 7.16
N ALA A 85 -19.86 18.66 7.32
CA ALA A 85 -19.71 17.21 7.25
C ALA A 85 -20.25 16.68 5.92
N ASP A 86 -19.75 17.20 4.81
CA ASP A 86 -20.24 16.89 3.47
C ASP A 86 -19.89 15.45 3.04
N SER A 87 -18.84 14.88 3.61
CA SER A 87 -18.42 13.49 3.35
C SER A 87 -19.24 12.42 4.06
N LEU A 88 -20.05 12.81 5.07
CA LEU A 88 -20.91 11.88 5.79
C LEU A 88 -22.28 11.78 5.14
N SER A 89 -22.73 10.54 4.94
CA SER A 89 -24.11 10.27 4.52
C SER A 89 -25.10 10.68 5.61
N ASP A 90 -26.33 10.98 5.23
CA ASP A 90 -27.38 11.32 6.20
C ASP A 90 -27.66 10.17 7.18
N SER A 91 -27.47 8.92 6.74
CA SER A 91 -27.56 7.75 7.63
C SER A 91 -26.48 7.76 8.71
N ASP A 92 -25.24 8.11 8.37
CA ASP A 92 -24.14 8.24 9.32
C ASP A 92 -24.40 9.39 10.29
N LYS A 93 -24.78 10.57 9.77
CA LYS A 93 -25.13 11.73 10.60
C LYS A 93 -26.21 11.38 11.61
N ASN A 94 -27.31 10.78 11.15
CA ASN A 94 -28.41 10.38 12.04
C ASN A 94 -27.98 9.34 13.07
N ARG A 95 -27.17 8.34 12.67
CA ARG A 95 -26.66 7.31 13.59
C ARG A 95 -25.81 7.91 14.71
N LEU A 96 -24.94 8.87 14.38
CA LEU A 96 -24.05 9.53 15.34
C LEU A 96 -24.82 10.48 16.29
N LEU A 97 -25.81 11.21 15.78
CA LEU A 97 -26.51 12.26 16.54
C LEU A 97 -27.70 11.74 17.36
N LYS A 98 -28.39 10.68 16.89
CA LYS A 98 -29.62 10.16 17.51
C LYS A 98 -29.52 9.89 19.03
N PRO A 99 -28.40 9.37 19.59
CA PRO A 99 -28.29 9.14 21.03
C PRO A 99 -28.34 10.43 21.88
N TYR A 100 -28.05 11.58 21.28
CA TYR A 100 -27.88 12.86 21.98
C TYR A 100 -29.09 13.80 21.81
N ILE A 101 -29.95 13.54 20.82
CA ILE A 101 -31.17 14.31 20.59
C ILE A 101 -32.20 14.01 21.68
N GLY A 102 -32.81 15.05 22.24
CA GLY A 102 -33.79 14.96 23.32
C GLY A 102 -33.18 14.72 24.71
N GLN A 103 -31.86 14.73 24.83
CA GLN A 103 -31.14 14.53 26.09
C GLN A 103 -30.74 15.86 26.73
N CYS A 104 -30.46 15.82 28.04
CA CYS A 104 -29.82 16.93 28.73
C CYS A 104 -28.30 16.72 28.71
N LEU A 105 -27.58 17.51 27.91
CA LEU A 105 -26.14 17.36 27.72
C LEU A 105 -25.37 18.34 28.61
N GLY A 106 -24.48 17.83 29.46
CA GLY A 106 -23.45 18.60 30.12
C GLY A 106 -22.21 18.77 29.24
N VAL A 107 -21.18 19.43 29.78
CA VAL A 107 -19.90 19.63 29.08
C VAL A 107 -19.26 18.29 28.73
N THR A 108 -19.36 17.32 29.64
CA THR A 108 -18.80 15.99 29.42
C THR A 108 -19.48 15.27 28.25
N GLN A 109 -20.82 15.32 28.17
CA GLN A 109 -21.56 14.68 27.08
C GLN A 109 -21.38 15.43 25.74
N LEU A 110 -21.22 16.76 25.77
CA LEU A 110 -20.90 17.54 24.58
C LEU A 110 -19.52 17.15 24.02
N ASN A 111 -18.51 17.01 24.88
CA ASN A 111 -17.19 16.55 24.46
C ASN A 111 -17.23 15.12 23.92
N GLU A 112 -18.03 14.24 24.52
CA GLU A 112 -18.22 12.88 24.02
C GLU A 112 -18.89 12.87 22.64
N LEU A 113 -19.89 13.72 22.40
CA LEU A 113 -20.49 13.89 21.07
C LEU A 113 -19.45 14.32 20.03
N LEU A 114 -18.63 15.33 20.33
CA LEU A 114 -17.57 15.78 19.42
C LEU A 114 -16.54 14.67 19.15
N LYS A 115 -16.20 13.90 20.20
CA LYS A 115 -15.30 12.76 20.11
C LYS A 115 -15.88 11.67 19.21
N VAL A 116 -17.13 11.25 19.42
CA VAL A 116 -17.80 10.23 18.60
C VAL A 116 -17.85 10.63 17.12
N ILE A 117 -18.14 11.90 16.83
CA ILE A 117 -18.11 12.40 15.44
C ILE A 117 -16.69 12.31 14.89
N THR A 118 -15.68 12.80 15.63
CA THR A 118 -14.27 12.81 15.20
C THR A 118 -13.73 11.39 15.02
N ASP A 119 -14.04 10.48 15.93
CA ASP A 119 -13.62 9.07 15.88
C ASP A 119 -14.18 8.39 14.62
N HIS A 120 -15.44 8.67 14.23
CA HIS A 120 -16.01 8.15 12.98
C HIS A 120 -15.25 8.62 11.73
N TYR A 121 -14.68 9.83 11.72
CA TYR A 121 -13.78 10.27 10.65
C TYR A 121 -12.45 9.53 10.67
N ILE A 122 -11.86 9.36 11.86
CA ILE A 122 -10.59 8.63 12.04
C ILE A 122 -10.74 7.18 11.58
N GLU A 123 -11.84 6.51 11.90
CA GLU A 123 -12.14 5.14 11.46
C GLU A 123 -12.21 5.01 9.92
N LYS A 124 -12.62 6.08 9.23
CA LYS A 124 -12.61 6.17 7.76
C LYS A 124 -11.22 6.52 7.17
N GLY A 125 -10.24 6.81 8.01
CA GLY A 125 -8.88 7.22 7.62
C GLY A 125 -8.68 8.74 7.51
N LEU A 126 -9.69 9.54 7.86
CA LEU A 126 -9.70 11.00 7.70
C LEU A 126 -9.15 11.70 8.95
N VAL A 127 -7.87 11.49 9.24
CA VAL A 127 -7.23 11.89 10.52
C VAL A 127 -7.06 13.40 10.72
N THR A 128 -7.14 14.19 9.65
CA THR A 128 -7.06 15.66 9.68
C THR A 128 -8.42 16.33 9.88
N SER A 129 -9.51 15.56 9.93
CA SER A 129 -10.87 16.07 10.10
C SER A 129 -11.27 16.09 11.58
N ARG A 130 -11.87 17.19 12.05
CA ARG A 130 -12.27 17.34 13.46
C ARG A 130 -13.59 18.06 13.62
N ALA A 131 -14.38 17.63 14.60
CA ALA A 131 -15.58 18.32 15.04
C ALA A 131 -15.26 19.32 16.16
N TYR A 132 -15.88 20.48 16.14
CA TYR A 132 -15.79 21.49 17.18
C TYR A 132 -17.13 22.18 17.41
N LEU A 133 -17.25 22.77 18.60
CA LEU A 133 -18.43 23.50 19.03
C LEU A 133 -18.16 25.01 18.91
N PRO A 134 -18.77 25.73 17.94
CA PRO A 134 -18.67 27.18 17.88
C PRO A 134 -19.37 27.83 19.08
N GLN A 135 -18.96 29.05 19.42
CA GLN A 135 -19.64 29.86 20.44
C GLN A 135 -21.09 30.10 20.02
N GLN A 136 -22.04 29.70 20.88
CA GLN A 136 -23.47 29.75 20.59
C GLN A 136 -24.27 29.79 21.89
N ASP A 137 -25.54 30.21 21.79
CA ASP A 137 -26.50 30.12 22.89
C ASP A 137 -27.33 28.84 22.76
N LEU A 138 -27.31 28.01 23.82
CA LEU A 138 -28.03 26.73 23.88
C LEU A 138 -29.39 26.84 24.57
N SER A 139 -29.83 28.04 24.98
CA SER A 139 -31.10 28.25 25.67
C SER A 139 -32.32 27.79 24.87
N GLY A 140 -32.24 27.84 23.53
CA GLY A 140 -33.29 27.35 22.64
C GLY A 140 -33.31 25.83 22.45
N GLY A 141 -32.28 25.12 22.92
CA GLY A 141 -32.11 23.67 22.73
C GLY A 141 -31.66 23.27 21.32
N HIS A 142 -31.12 24.20 20.53
CA HIS A 142 -30.55 23.91 19.21
C HIS A 142 -29.02 23.90 19.30
N LEU A 143 -28.41 22.75 19.06
CA LEU A 143 -26.96 22.57 19.12
C LEU A 143 -26.37 22.56 17.71
N LYS A 144 -25.46 23.49 17.41
CA LYS A 144 -24.71 23.53 16.15
C LYS A 144 -23.33 22.93 16.37
N VAL A 145 -23.01 21.87 15.66
CA VAL A 145 -21.67 21.28 15.62
C VAL A 145 -21.07 21.57 14.24
N LEU A 146 -19.83 22.06 14.22
CA LEU A 146 -19.12 22.35 12.98
C LEU A 146 -17.98 21.33 12.82
N VAL A 147 -17.94 20.69 11.66
CA VAL A 147 -16.84 19.82 11.26
C VAL A 147 -15.98 20.58 10.27
N VAL A 148 -14.68 20.61 10.53
CA VAL A 148 -13.69 20.99 9.52
C VAL A 148 -13.10 19.70 8.98
N GLU A 149 -13.48 19.40 7.76
CA GLU A 149 -12.92 18.29 6.99
C GLU A 149 -11.55 18.67 6.44
N GLY A 150 -10.54 17.85 6.75
CA GLY A 150 -9.19 18.10 6.30
C GLY A 150 -9.02 17.76 4.82
N ARG A 151 -8.48 18.69 4.03
CA ARG A 151 -8.27 18.56 2.59
C ARG A 151 -6.80 18.67 2.22
N LEU A 152 -6.40 17.87 1.24
CA LEU A 152 -5.04 17.85 0.71
C LEU A 152 -4.83 19.09 -0.14
N GLU A 153 -3.93 19.99 0.28
CA GLU A 153 -3.55 21.13 -0.56
C GLU A 153 -2.49 20.73 -1.59
N GLY A 154 -1.55 19.89 -1.17
CA GLY A 154 -0.45 19.47 -2.02
C GLY A 154 0.29 18.26 -1.48
N LEU A 155 0.94 17.56 -2.41
CA LEU A 155 1.89 16.49 -2.16
C LEU A 155 3.20 16.88 -2.82
N LYS A 156 4.30 16.91 -2.06
CA LYS A 156 5.62 17.20 -2.62
C LYS A 156 6.73 16.43 -1.91
N GLY A 157 7.80 16.16 -2.63
CA GLY A 157 9.04 15.67 -2.05
C GLY A 157 9.69 16.75 -1.19
N ALA A 158 10.19 16.37 -0.02
CA ALA A 158 11.00 17.27 0.80
C ALA A 158 12.36 17.55 0.14
N ASP A 159 13.04 18.60 0.59
CA ASP A 159 14.38 18.94 0.09
C ASP A 159 15.35 17.76 0.25
N GLY A 160 16.09 17.46 -0.81
CA GLY A 160 17.04 16.35 -0.83
C GLY A 160 16.43 14.95 -1.02
N SER A 161 15.10 14.82 -1.09
CA SER A 161 14.41 13.53 -1.30
C SER A 161 14.76 12.85 -2.64
N LYS A 162 15.13 13.64 -3.65
CA LYS A 162 15.35 13.22 -5.05
C LYS A 162 14.16 12.48 -5.69
N LEU A 163 12.98 12.55 -5.07
CA LEU A 163 11.75 12.05 -5.64
C LEU A 163 11.27 13.03 -6.71
N SER A 164 10.87 12.52 -7.86
CA SER A 164 10.27 13.34 -8.91
C SER A 164 8.76 13.46 -8.71
N ASP A 165 8.15 14.54 -9.20
CA ASP A 165 6.69 14.71 -9.17
C ASP A 165 5.97 13.57 -9.91
N ARG A 166 6.62 13.00 -10.93
CA ARG A 166 6.10 11.85 -11.67
C ARG A 166 6.09 10.59 -10.81
N GLU A 167 7.16 10.34 -10.06
CA GLU A 167 7.26 9.21 -9.14
C GLU A 167 6.20 9.30 -8.03
N LEU A 168 6.00 10.51 -7.48
CA LEU A 168 4.94 10.78 -6.51
C LEU A 168 3.54 10.60 -7.11
N GLY A 169 3.30 11.08 -8.34
CA GLY A 169 2.02 10.95 -9.02
C GLY A 169 1.67 9.51 -9.44
N MET A 170 2.67 8.66 -9.69
CA MET A 170 2.47 7.22 -9.92
C MET A 170 2.12 6.48 -8.63
N ALA A 171 2.74 6.89 -7.52
CA ALA A 171 2.58 6.23 -6.24
C ALA A 171 1.34 6.68 -5.44
N PHE A 172 0.87 7.92 -5.64
CA PHE A 172 -0.27 8.48 -4.93
C PHE A 172 -1.55 8.50 -5.79
N PRO A 173 -2.64 7.83 -5.37
CA PRO A 173 -3.90 7.81 -6.12
C PRO A 173 -4.74 9.09 -5.97
N GLY A 174 -4.59 9.80 -4.85
CA GLY A 174 -5.40 10.97 -4.52
C GLY A 174 -5.01 12.24 -5.27
N LYS A 175 -5.85 13.27 -5.17
CA LYS A 175 -5.61 14.58 -5.81
C LYS A 175 -5.68 15.73 -4.81
N SER A 176 -4.97 16.81 -5.11
CA SER A 176 -5.15 18.08 -4.40
C SER A 176 -6.62 18.51 -4.45
N GLY A 177 -7.13 18.94 -3.30
CA GLY A 177 -8.51 19.36 -3.07
C GLY A 177 -9.40 18.26 -2.48
N GLU A 178 -8.99 17.00 -2.53
CA GLU A 178 -9.71 15.88 -1.93
C GLU A 178 -9.45 15.77 -0.43
N LEU A 179 -10.26 14.97 0.26
CA LEU A 179 -10.09 14.72 1.69
C LEU A 179 -8.80 13.94 1.93
N VAL A 180 -8.05 14.33 2.96
CA VAL A 180 -6.82 13.64 3.31
C VAL A 180 -7.16 12.29 3.93
N ASN A 181 -6.82 11.21 3.24
CA ASN A 181 -6.91 9.85 3.78
C ASN A 181 -5.52 9.33 4.15
N LEU A 182 -5.34 8.99 5.43
CA LEU A 182 -4.08 8.45 5.93
C LEU A 182 -3.67 7.16 5.20
N ARG A 183 -4.63 6.28 4.88
CA ARG A 183 -4.37 4.99 4.23
C ARG A 183 -3.77 5.16 2.83
N GLU A 184 -4.24 6.18 2.09
CA GLU A 184 -3.72 6.49 0.75
C GLU A 184 -2.29 7.03 0.81
N ILE A 185 -1.95 7.79 1.86
CA ILE A 185 -0.60 8.31 2.06
C ILE A 185 0.36 7.21 2.54
N GLU A 186 -0.10 6.32 3.42
CA GLU A 186 0.65 5.12 3.81
C GLU A 186 0.95 4.24 2.60
N GLN A 187 -0.05 4.01 1.74
CA GLN A 187 0.13 3.30 0.48
C GLN A 187 1.15 3.97 -0.44
N LEU A 188 1.11 5.30 -0.57
CA LEU A 188 2.14 6.05 -1.30
C LEU A 188 3.54 5.76 -0.75
N VAL A 189 3.74 5.83 0.56
CA VAL A 189 5.05 5.58 1.19
C VAL A 189 5.49 4.13 0.97
N ASP A 190 4.59 3.16 1.13
CA ASP A 190 4.85 1.74 0.87
C ASP A 190 5.25 1.48 -0.58
N GLN A 191 4.59 2.14 -1.53
CA GLN A 191 4.92 2.02 -2.95
C GLN A 191 6.30 2.58 -3.27
N LEU A 192 6.68 3.71 -2.68
CA LEU A 192 8.03 4.27 -2.82
C LEU A 192 9.08 3.37 -2.17
N ASN A 193 8.78 2.80 -1.01
CA ASN A 193 9.67 1.89 -0.25
C ASN A 193 9.75 0.47 -0.80
N ARG A 194 8.91 0.12 -1.80
CA ARG A 194 9.10 -1.11 -2.59
C ARG A 194 10.49 -1.13 -3.25
N LEU A 195 10.99 0.03 -3.65
CA LEU A 195 12.32 0.18 -4.22
C LEU A 195 13.35 0.23 -3.10
N PRO A 196 14.30 -0.72 -3.01
CA PRO A 196 15.31 -0.71 -1.95
C PRO A 196 16.24 0.50 -2.00
N SER A 197 16.25 1.25 -3.11
CA SER A 197 16.96 2.53 -3.21
C SER A 197 16.30 3.67 -2.43
N ASN A 198 15.08 3.50 -1.92
CA ASN A 198 14.32 4.51 -1.21
C ASN A 198 14.17 4.18 0.28
N GLN A 199 14.08 5.23 1.09
CA GLN A 199 13.70 5.21 2.50
C GLN A 199 12.76 6.40 2.71
N ALA A 200 11.57 6.28 2.16
CA ALA A 200 10.52 7.28 2.17
C ALA A 200 9.81 7.31 3.54
N GLN A 201 9.51 8.52 4.01
CA GLN A 201 8.72 8.81 5.19
C GLN A 201 7.78 9.96 4.87
N MET A 202 6.55 9.91 5.38
CA MET A 202 5.62 11.02 5.26
C MET A 202 5.65 11.93 6.49
N GLU A 203 5.38 13.21 6.26
CA GLU A 203 5.08 14.19 7.29
C GLU A 203 3.88 15.01 6.83
N LEU A 204 2.85 15.10 7.69
CA LEU A 204 1.73 16.01 7.46
C LEU A 204 2.05 17.38 8.05
N ALA A 205 2.11 18.39 7.21
CA ALA A 205 2.26 19.78 7.59
C ALA A 205 0.92 20.53 7.46
N PRO A 206 0.66 21.55 8.29
CA PRO A 206 -0.51 22.41 8.13
C PRO A 206 -0.42 23.19 6.81
N GLY A 207 -1.53 23.26 6.09
CA GLY A 207 -1.67 24.03 4.86
C GLY A 207 -1.91 25.52 5.11
N LYS A 208 -2.18 26.27 4.04
CA LYS A 208 -2.45 27.72 4.09
C LYS A 208 -3.90 28.02 4.45
N ASN A 209 -4.84 27.17 4.05
CA ASN A 209 -6.26 27.35 4.31
C ASN A 209 -6.70 26.58 5.57
N VAL A 210 -7.81 26.99 6.17
CA VAL A 210 -8.42 26.27 7.29
C VAL A 210 -8.85 24.88 6.82
N GLY A 211 -8.41 23.84 7.53
CA GLY A 211 -8.60 22.45 7.12
C GLY A 211 -7.67 22.00 5.99
N GLY A 212 -6.79 22.86 5.48
CA GLY A 212 -5.77 22.48 4.51
C GLY A 212 -4.61 21.74 5.17
N SER A 213 -4.11 20.69 4.52
CA SER A 213 -2.89 19.98 4.92
C SER A 213 -2.00 19.74 3.70
N GLU A 214 -0.69 19.83 3.89
CA GLU A 214 0.32 19.52 2.89
C GLU A 214 1.07 18.25 3.31
N VAL A 215 1.26 17.31 2.37
CA VAL A 215 2.01 16.07 2.62
C VAL A 215 3.42 16.25 2.08
N LEU A 216 4.40 16.16 2.99
CA LEU A 216 5.82 16.21 2.68
C LEU A 216 6.38 14.79 2.70
N VAL A 217 6.97 14.35 1.58
CA VAL A 217 7.61 13.05 1.49
C VAL A 217 9.12 13.23 1.63
N LYS A 218 9.66 12.86 2.79
CA LYS A 218 11.11 12.77 3.00
C LYS A 218 11.60 11.46 2.42
N ASN A 219 12.78 11.47 1.82
CA ASN A 219 13.41 10.25 1.32
C ASN A 219 14.92 10.34 1.52
N THR A 220 15.56 9.23 1.88
CA THR A 220 17.02 9.12 1.92
C THR A 220 17.47 8.25 0.75
N PRO A 221 17.71 8.84 -0.43
CA PRO A 221 17.97 8.08 -1.64
C PRO A 221 19.32 7.36 -1.56
N GLN A 222 19.28 6.05 -1.70
CA GLN A 222 20.42 5.17 -1.87
C GLN A 222 20.74 4.98 -3.35
N LYS A 223 21.79 4.21 -3.63
CA LYS A 223 22.17 3.88 -4.99
C LYS A 223 21.04 3.10 -5.70
N PRO A 224 20.57 3.57 -6.87
CA PRO A 224 19.41 2.99 -7.54
C PRO A 224 19.70 1.65 -8.20
N TRP A 225 20.96 1.21 -8.25
CA TRP A 225 21.32 -0.07 -8.84
C TRP A 225 22.16 -0.92 -7.89
N ARG A 226 21.95 -2.23 -7.99
CA ARG A 226 22.68 -3.25 -7.24
C ARG A 226 23.09 -4.35 -8.21
N ALA A 227 24.29 -4.87 -8.02
CA ALA A 227 24.81 -5.99 -8.80
C ALA A 227 25.39 -7.03 -7.85
N GLY A 228 25.20 -8.31 -8.18
CA GLY A 228 25.65 -9.42 -7.37
C GLY A 228 26.21 -10.54 -8.22
N LEU A 229 27.22 -11.21 -7.69
CA LEU A 229 27.72 -12.49 -8.18
C LEU A 229 27.58 -13.49 -7.04
N SER A 230 27.02 -14.65 -7.32
CA SER A 230 26.85 -15.74 -6.37
C SER A 230 27.42 -17.04 -6.94
N ARG A 231 27.77 -17.95 -6.03
CA ARG A 231 28.12 -19.32 -6.36
C ARG A 231 27.44 -20.24 -5.36
N SER A 232 26.75 -21.27 -5.84
CA SER A 232 26.14 -22.28 -4.98
C SER A 232 26.37 -23.69 -5.51
N ASN A 233 26.07 -24.68 -4.68
CA ASN A 233 26.13 -26.10 -5.00
C ASN A 233 24.74 -26.76 -5.07
N ASP A 234 23.70 -25.95 -5.32
CA ASP A 234 22.29 -26.39 -5.35
C ASP A 234 21.90 -27.04 -6.69
N GLY A 235 22.83 -27.11 -7.64
CA GLY A 235 22.61 -27.74 -8.94
C GLY A 235 22.52 -29.27 -8.83
N GLN A 236 22.07 -29.93 -9.90
CA GLN A 236 21.95 -31.38 -9.94
C GLN A 236 23.21 -32.03 -10.51
N ARG A 237 23.53 -33.24 -10.06
CA ARG A 237 24.63 -34.06 -10.62
C ARG A 237 24.61 -34.15 -12.15
N SER A 238 23.41 -34.28 -12.74
CA SER A 238 23.22 -34.45 -14.18
C SER A 238 23.34 -33.17 -15.00
N THR A 239 23.41 -32.00 -14.36
CA THR A 239 23.42 -30.69 -15.04
C THR A 239 24.39 -29.69 -14.41
N GLY A 240 25.35 -30.19 -13.62
CA GLY A 240 26.32 -29.41 -12.87
C GLY A 240 25.81 -29.05 -11.47
N GLU A 241 26.45 -29.58 -10.43
CA GLU A 241 26.15 -29.27 -9.02
C GLU A 241 26.51 -27.83 -8.67
N GLN A 242 27.64 -27.35 -9.21
CA GLN A 242 28.15 -26.01 -8.96
C GLN A 242 27.52 -25.02 -9.95
N GLN A 243 26.95 -23.93 -9.45
CA GLN A 243 26.31 -22.89 -10.26
C GLN A 243 26.87 -21.52 -9.93
N TRP A 244 27.06 -20.69 -10.95
CA TRP A 244 27.29 -19.26 -10.83
C TRP A 244 25.99 -18.51 -11.13
N GLY A 245 25.71 -17.49 -10.32
CA GLY A 245 24.58 -16.59 -10.51
C GLY A 245 25.05 -15.16 -10.63
N THR A 246 24.41 -14.40 -11.50
CA THR A 246 24.58 -12.95 -11.66
C THR A 246 23.23 -12.30 -11.46
N THR A 247 23.20 -11.21 -10.71
CA THR A 247 21.99 -10.41 -10.49
C THR A 247 22.30 -8.95 -10.75
N PHE A 248 21.40 -8.26 -11.42
CA PHE A 248 21.42 -6.82 -11.60
C PHE A 248 20.02 -6.27 -11.35
N ASP A 249 19.91 -5.37 -10.39
CA ASP A 249 18.68 -4.68 -10.02
C ASP A 249 18.86 -3.20 -10.30
N TRP A 250 17.87 -2.57 -10.93
CA TRP A 250 17.83 -1.14 -11.17
C TRP A 250 16.44 -0.60 -10.83
N ASP A 251 16.40 0.23 -9.78
CA ASP A 251 15.23 0.92 -9.27
C ASP A 251 15.02 2.27 -9.96
N SER A 252 13.76 2.56 -10.27
CA SER A 252 13.23 3.73 -10.97
C SER A 252 14.02 4.16 -12.22
N PRO A 253 14.37 3.26 -13.17
CA PRO A 253 15.10 3.67 -14.37
C PRO A 253 14.32 4.66 -15.24
N LEU A 254 12.98 4.64 -15.21
CA LEU A 254 12.13 5.60 -15.92
C LEU A 254 11.61 6.75 -15.05
N GLY A 255 11.94 6.77 -13.75
CA GLY A 255 11.42 7.76 -12.80
C GLY A 255 9.94 7.55 -12.48
N LEU A 256 9.44 6.32 -12.60
CA LEU A 256 8.02 5.95 -12.41
C LEU A 256 7.78 5.14 -11.14
N ALA A 257 8.78 5.03 -10.26
CA ALA A 257 8.83 4.02 -9.21
C ALA A 257 8.89 2.57 -9.76
N ASP A 258 9.36 2.41 -10.99
CA ASP A 258 9.49 1.13 -11.68
C ASP A 258 10.74 0.35 -11.22
N GLN A 259 10.78 -0.96 -11.46
CA GLN A 259 11.91 -1.80 -11.10
C GLN A 259 12.28 -2.77 -12.22
N LEU A 260 13.54 -2.75 -12.62
CA LEU A 260 14.13 -3.70 -13.56
C LEU A 260 15.03 -4.68 -12.80
N ASN A 261 14.79 -5.97 -12.98
CA ASN A 261 15.61 -7.04 -12.43
C ASN A 261 16.08 -7.98 -13.55
N LEU A 262 17.39 -8.15 -13.66
CA LEU A 262 18.04 -9.09 -14.54
C LEU A 262 18.74 -10.16 -13.70
N ARG A 263 18.53 -11.43 -14.03
CA ARG A 263 19.21 -12.56 -13.40
C ARG A 263 19.74 -13.48 -14.49
N GLY A 264 20.96 -13.96 -14.33
CA GLY A 264 21.54 -14.94 -15.22
C GLY A 264 22.30 -15.98 -14.41
N GLY A 265 22.25 -17.24 -14.82
CA GLY A 265 22.95 -18.33 -14.16
C GLY A 265 23.54 -19.31 -15.16
N HIS A 266 24.67 -19.90 -14.78
CA HIS A 266 25.41 -20.85 -15.59
C HIS A 266 26.03 -21.91 -14.67
N ASP A 267 26.09 -23.16 -15.12
CA ASP A 267 26.88 -24.19 -14.42
C ASP A 267 28.38 -23.83 -14.39
N ALA A 268 29.06 -24.21 -13.31
CA ALA A 268 30.48 -23.90 -13.08
C ALA A 268 31.41 -25.05 -13.49
N MET A 269 30.95 -25.98 -14.34
CA MET A 269 31.66 -27.23 -14.63
C MET A 269 32.54 -27.10 -15.89
N THR A 270 33.71 -27.75 -15.86
CA THR A 270 34.66 -27.78 -16.98
C THR A 270 34.30 -28.85 -18.04
N ASP A 271 33.41 -29.80 -17.70
CA ASP A 271 32.98 -30.87 -18.61
C ASP A 271 31.76 -30.44 -19.43
N HIS A 272 31.94 -30.30 -20.75
CA HIS A 272 30.94 -29.78 -21.68
C HIS A 272 29.74 -30.71 -21.93
N GLN A 273 29.71 -31.91 -21.35
CA GLN A 273 28.64 -32.89 -21.56
C GLN A 273 27.35 -32.57 -20.78
N HIS A 274 27.44 -31.76 -19.72
CA HIS A 274 26.33 -31.44 -18.82
C HIS A 274 26.24 -29.93 -18.55
N THR A 275 25.55 -29.19 -19.41
CA THR A 275 25.45 -27.71 -19.30
C THR A 275 24.03 -27.24 -18.98
N SER A 276 23.89 -26.23 -18.13
CA SER A 276 22.61 -25.59 -17.78
C SER A 276 22.75 -24.09 -17.65
N ASN A 277 22.05 -23.35 -18.52
CA ASN A 277 22.07 -21.88 -18.56
C ASN A 277 20.66 -21.32 -18.43
N ASN A 278 20.51 -20.27 -17.63
CA ASN A 278 19.27 -19.56 -17.48
C ASN A 278 19.45 -18.03 -17.51
N ALA A 279 18.47 -17.33 -18.04
CA ALA A 279 18.39 -15.88 -17.98
C ALA A 279 16.94 -15.47 -17.73
N LEU A 280 16.74 -14.47 -16.89
CA LEU A 280 15.44 -13.94 -16.53
C LEU A 280 15.50 -12.41 -16.51
N LEU A 281 14.59 -11.78 -17.24
CA LEU A 281 14.30 -10.36 -17.18
C LEU A 281 12.94 -10.19 -16.54
N ASN A 282 12.86 -9.37 -15.49
CA ASN A 282 11.63 -8.93 -14.87
C ASN A 282 11.58 -7.41 -14.90
N TYR A 283 10.44 -6.86 -15.32
CA TYR A 283 10.12 -5.45 -15.18
C TYR A 283 8.82 -5.34 -14.40
N ASN A 284 8.79 -4.49 -13.38
CA ASN A 284 7.61 -4.28 -12.55
C ASN A 284 7.35 -2.78 -12.37
N ASP A 285 6.13 -2.37 -12.63
CA ASP A 285 5.65 -1.01 -12.41
C ASP A 285 4.32 -1.08 -11.66
N LYS A 286 4.05 -0.08 -10.82
CA LYS A 286 2.72 0.11 -10.23
C LYS A 286 2.26 1.54 -10.44
N CYS A 287 1.05 1.67 -10.95
CA CYS A 287 0.32 2.91 -11.04
C CYS A 287 -0.87 2.80 -10.10
N HIS A 288 -0.83 3.50 -8.98
CA HIS A 288 -1.90 3.45 -7.97
C HIS A 288 -2.15 2.01 -7.51
N ASP A 289 -3.36 1.49 -7.72
CA ASP A 289 -3.73 0.11 -7.37
C ASP A 289 -3.41 -0.91 -8.47
N ALA A 290 -3.05 -0.45 -9.67
CA ALA A 290 -2.73 -1.30 -10.80
C ALA A 290 -1.24 -1.67 -10.80
N ALA A 291 -0.95 -2.93 -11.14
CA ALA A 291 0.42 -3.42 -11.31
C ALA A 291 0.61 -3.94 -12.74
N ILE A 292 1.74 -3.59 -13.35
CA ILE A 292 2.18 -4.11 -14.64
C ILE A 292 3.48 -4.88 -14.38
N GLN A 293 3.44 -6.19 -14.64
CA GLN A 293 4.61 -7.05 -14.54
C GLN A 293 4.87 -7.71 -15.89
N GLY A 294 6.10 -7.58 -16.39
CA GLY A 294 6.58 -8.29 -17.57
C GLY A 294 7.72 -9.22 -17.18
N ARG A 295 7.67 -10.47 -17.64
CA ARG A 295 8.73 -11.46 -17.42
C ARG A 295 9.12 -12.14 -18.73
N SER A 296 10.42 -12.20 -18.99
CA SER A 296 10.97 -12.96 -20.13
C SER A 296 12.08 -13.87 -19.63
N GLY A 297 11.99 -15.16 -19.95
CA GLY A 297 12.91 -16.18 -19.47
C GLY A 297 13.48 -17.04 -20.59
N TYR A 298 14.77 -17.37 -20.48
CA TYR A 298 15.46 -18.33 -21.33
C TYR A 298 16.06 -19.43 -20.47
N PHE A 299 15.84 -20.68 -20.85
CA PHE A 299 16.46 -21.85 -20.20
C PHE A 299 16.97 -22.82 -21.25
N GLN A 300 18.23 -23.22 -21.14
CA GLN A 300 18.82 -24.27 -21.97
C GLN A 300 19.53 -25.30 -21.10
N ARG A 301 19.16 -26.57 -21.29
CA ARG A 301 19.80 -27.72 -20.65
C ARG A 301 20.32 -28.66 -21.73
N ARG A 302 21.55 -29.14 -21.56
CA ARG A 302 22.12 -30.27 -22.32
C ARG A 302 22.47 -31.37 -21.32
N PRO A 303 21.60 -32.37 -21.13
CA PRO A 303 22.04 -33.69 -20.70
C PRO A 303 22.73 -34.36 -21.89
N GLY A 304 23.68 -35.27 -21.67
CA GLY A 304 24.39 -36.03 -22.72
C GLY A 304 23.45 -36.82 -23.66
N GLY A 305 22.75 -36.14 -24.56
CA GLY A 305 21.82 -36.73 -25.53
C GLY A 305 20.72 -35.83 -26.14
N TYR A 306 20.15 -34.81 -25.48
CA TYR A 306 19.00 -34.08 -26.05
C TYR A 306 18.91 -32.59 -25.68
N LYS A 307 18.74 -31.72 -26.69
CA LYS A 307 18.59 -30.27 -26.54
C LYS A 307 17.12 -29.92 -26.27
N ALA A 308 16.78 -29.46 -25.07
CA ALA A 308 15.52 -28.79 -24.79
C ALA A 308 15.77 -27.28 -24.68
N SER A 309 15.15 -26.49 -25.54
CA SER A 309 15.20 -25.02 -25.55
C SER A 309 13.78 -24.50 -25.38
N GLY A 310 13.53 -23.73 -24.33
CA GLY A 310 12.22 -23.11 -24.08
C GLY A 310 12.38 -21.62 -23.86
N VAL A 311 11.72 -20.82 -24.69
CA VAL A 311 11.49 -19.39 -24.44
C VAL A 311 10.10 -19.30 -23.84
N PHE A 312 10.00 -18.83 -22.60
CA PHE A 312 8.73 -18.62 -21.94
C PHE A 312 8.44 -17.12 -21.89
N TRP A 313 7.37 -16.72 -22.57
CA TRP A 313 6.74 -15.42 -22.41
C TRP A 313 5.59 -15.60 -21.41
N LEU A 314 5.66 -14.86 -20.29
CA LEU A 314 4.62 -14.82 -19.26
C LEU A 314 3.99 -13.43 -19.25
#